data_AF-A0A956C0H5-F1
#
_entry.id   AF-A0A956C0H5-F1
#
_cell.length_a   1.000
_cell.length_b   1.000
_cell.length_c   1.000
_cell.angle_alpha   90.00
_cell.angle_beta   90.00
_cell.angle_gamma   90.00
#
_symmetry.space_group_name_H-M   'P 1'
#
loop_
_entity.id
_entity.type
_entity.pdbx_description
1 polymer ?
#
loop_
_entity_poly.entity_id
_entity_poly.type
_entity_poly.pdbx_seq_one_letter_code
_entity_poly.pdbx_strand_id
1 'polypeptide(L)'
;VIRRYVFLEKGEALDVNDPEIETIRYRLLGTGWFDDVHLALRKGSRRGWVILEITVRERNTLVIQHLAVGVSRGVAGTSDRATDALPYVGLSAAETNLFGTGKSFALSLLASDRQQAVLGRYTDPVFLGSPFSLRLSGFFHNGLEFFGNEPLVSISCPPPGPDADPEMPDPCPP
;
A
#
# COMPACT_ATOMS: atom_id res chain seq x y z
N VAL A 1 16.07 -17.07 1.81
CA VAL A 1 15.73 -15.98 0.86
C VAL A 1 16.79 -15.76 -0.20
N ILE A 2 18.04 -15.48 0.15
CA ILE A 2 19.16 -15.25 -0.79
C ILE A 2 19.28 -16.36 -1.86
N ARG A 3 19.23 -17.63 -1.43
CA ARG A 3 19.37 -18.81 -2.32
C ARG A 3 18.44 -18.78 -3.54
N ARG A 4 17.24 -18.19 -3.42
CA ARG A 4 16.26 -18.09 -4.51
C ARG A 4 16.76 -17.23 -5.68
N TYR A 5 17.67 -16.30 -5.43
CA TYR A 5 18.23 -15.40 -6.43
C TYR A 5 19.52 -15.94 -7.06
N VAL A 6 20.04 -17.05 -6.54
CA VAL A 6 21.20 -17.76 -7.07
C VAL A 6 20.71 -18.82 -8.05
N PHE A 7 21.00 -18.63 -9.34
CA PHE A 7 20.58 -19.58 -10.39
C PHE A 7 21.42 -20.86 -10.40
N LEU A 8 22.65 -20.80 -9.87
CA LEU A 8 23.58 -21.93 -9.83
C LEU A 8 23.11 -23.02 -8.88
N GLU A 9 23.14 -24.27 -9.33
CA GLU A 9 22.92 -25.43 -8.47
C GLU A 9 24.21 -25.98 -7.85
N LYS A 10 24.07 -26.63 -6.69
CA LYS A 10 25.23 -27.20 -6.02
C LYS A 10 25.75 -28.38 -6.84
N GLY A 11 27.00 -28.32 -7.27
CA GLY A 11 27.65 -29.37 -8.06
C GLY A 11 27.57 -29.15 -9.57
N GLU A 12 26.90 -28.08 -10.00
CA GLU A 12 26.95 -27.61 -11.38
C GLU A 12 28.35 -27.10 -11.74
N ALA A 13 28.75 -27.25 -13.00
CA ALA A 13 30.00 -26.67 -13.50
C ALA A 13 29.85 -25.14 -13.54
N LEU A 14 30.86 -24.44 -13.01
CA LEU A 14 30.89 -22.98 -12.95
C LEU A 14 32.03 -22.48 -13.84
N ASP A 15 31.73 -21.62 -14.80
CA ASP A 15 32.75 -20.81 -15.47
C ASP A 15 32.97 -19.53 -14.67
N VAL A 16 34.20 -19.31 -14.22
CA VAL A 16 34.58 -18.15 -13.40
C VAL A 16 34.47 -16.83 -14.18
N ASN A 17 34.59 -16.89 -15.51
CA ASN A 17 34.50 -15.71 -16.37
C ASN A 17 33.07 -15.44 -16.84
N ASP A 18 32.09 -16.22 -16.36
CA ASP A 18 30.71 -16.03 -16.75
C ASP A 18 30.16 -14.72 -16.15
N PRO A 19 29.79 -13.73 -16.98
CA PRO A 19 29.20 -12.49 -16.50
C PRO A 19 27.87 -12.73 -15.77
N GLU A 20 27.19 -13.85 -16.01
CA GLU A 20 25.94 -14.16 -15.33
C GLU A 20 26.10 -14.25 -13.80
N ILE A 21 27.29 -14.63 -13.30
CA ILE A 21 27.57 -14.70 -11.85
C ILE A 21 27.39 -13.32 -11.20
N GLU A 22 27.83 -12.23 -11.85
CA GLU A 22 27.62 -10.88 -11.34
C GLU A 22 26.14 -10.50 -11.27
N THR A 23 25.30 -11.09 -12.12
CA THR A 23 23.84 -10.87 -12.08
C THR A 23 23.22 -11.27 -10.75
N ILE A 24 23.82 -12.23 -10.02
CA ILE A 24 23.37 -12.58 -8.66
C ILE A 24 23.46 -11.36 -7.73
N ARG A 25 24.56 -10.61 -7.82
CA ARG A 25 24.77 -9.39 -7.04
C ARG A 25 23.68 -8.37 -7.35
N TYR A 26 23.43 -8.09 -8.63
CA TYR A 26 22.41 -7.13 -9.05
C TYR A 26 20.99 -7.56 -8.69
N ARG A 27 20.66 -8.85 -8.80
CA ARG A 27 19.37 -9.40 -8.38
C ARG A 27 19.14 -9.22 -6.89
N LEU A 28 20.16 -9.49 -6.06
CA LEU A 28 20.07 -9.31 -4.61
C LEU A 28 19.95 -7.84 -4.24
N LEU A 29 20.73 -6.94 -4.85
CA LEU A 29 20.59 -5.50 -4.63
C LEU A 29 19.21 -4.98 -5.08
N GLY A 30 18.71 -5.48 -6.21
CA GLY A 30 17.40 -5.12 -6.76
C GLY A 30 16.21 -5.51 -5.88
N THR A 31 16.39 -6.44 -4.93
CA THR A 31 15.35 -6.73 -3.91
C THR A 31 15.11 -5.55 -2.97
N GLY A 32 16.14 -4.71 -2.78
CA GLY A 32 16.11 -3.70 -1.74
C GLY A 32 16.05 -4.30 -0.33
N TRP A 33 16.80 -5.35 -0.04
CA TRP A 33 17.01 -5.82 1.34
C TRP A 33 18.43 -5.62 1.83
N PHE A 34 19.35 -5.39 0.89
CA PHE A 34 20.77 -5.25 1.15
C PHE A 34 21.24 -3.92 0.56
N ASP A 35 22.14 -3.24 1.25
CA ASP A 35 22.82 -2.06 0.71
C ASP A 35 24.20 -2.41 0.14
N ASP A 36 24.75 -3.57 0.49
CA ASP A 36 25.95 -4.11 -0.09
C ASP A 36 25.91 -5.64 -0.23
N VAL A 37 26.49 -6.12 -1.33
CA VAL A 37 26.56 -7.54 -1.70
C VAL A 37 27.92 -7.79 -2.35
N HIS A 38 28.66 -8.75 -1.80
CA HIS A 38 29.97 -9.17 -2.29
C HIS A 38 29.98 -10.66 -2.61
N LEU A 39 30.55 -11.00 -3.76
CA LEU A 39 30.71 -12.36 -4.23
C LEU A 39 32.19 -12.72 -4.20
N ALA A 40 32.52 -13.87 -3.61
CA ALA A 40 33.87 -14.40 -3.62
C ALA A 40 33.85 -15.90 -3.94
N LEU A 41 34.84 -16.36 -4.69
CA LEU A 41 35.07 -17.78 -4.90
C LEU A 41 36.17 -18.25 -3.95
N ARG A 42 35.84 -19.22 -3.11
CA ARG A 42 36.78 -19.89 -2.21
C ARG A 42 37.11 -21.27 -2.74
N LYS A 43 38.32 -21.74 -2.45
CA LYS A 43 38.74 -23.11 -2.76
C LYS A 43 37.83 -24.11 -2.03
N GLY A 44 37.26 -25.06 -2.76
CA GLY A 44 36.48 -26.15 -2.20
C GLY A 44 37.36 -27.22 -1.53
N SER A 45 36.71 -28.16 -0.83
CA SER A 45 37.40 -29.24 -0.11
C SER A 45 38.05 -30.29 -1.03
N ARG A 46 37.70 -30.31 -2.32
CA ARG A 46 38.24 -31.24 -3.32
C ARG A 46 38.84 -30.46 -4.49
N ARG A 47 39.84 -31.05 -5.15
CA ARG A 47 40.44 -30.46 -6.35
C ARG A 47 39.35 -30.26 -7.43
N GLY A 48 39.32 -29.08 -8.04
CA GLY A 48 38.32 -28.71 -9.05
C GLY A 48 36.99 -28.21 -8.48
N TRP A 49 36.82 -28.17 -7.15
CA TRP A 49 35.62 -27.64 -6.51
C TRP A 49 35.86 -26.23 -5.97
N VAL A 50 34.82 -25.40 -6.02
CA VAL A 50 34.81 -24.05 -5.48
C VAL A 50 33.57 -23.84 -4.61
N ILE A 51 33.65 -22.87 -3.70
CA ILE A 51 32.54 -22.41 -2.88
C ILE A 51 32.26 -20.97 -3.30
N LEU A 52 31.04 -20.71 -3.75
CA LEU A 52 30.56 -19.35 -3.94
C LEU A 52 30.13 -18.80 -2.59
N GLU A 53 30.94 -17.90 -2.05
CA GLU A 53 30.68 -17.15 -0.82
C GLU A 53 29.93 -15.86 -1.20
N ILE A 54 28.73 -15.69 -0.65
CA ILE A 54 27.91 -14.50 -0.83
C ILE A 54 27.84 -13.79 0.52
N THR A 55 28.56 -12.67 0.64
CA THR A 55 28.52 -11.83 1.84
C THR A 55 27.58 -10.67 1.58
N VAL A 56 26.64 -10.44 2.51
CA VAL A 56 25.62 -9.39 2.38
C VAL A 56 25.63 -8.50 3.62
N ARG A 57 25.31 -7.23 3.42
CA ARG A 57 25.02 -6.29 4.50
C ARG A 57 23.56 -5.87 4.38
N GLU A 58 22.79 -6.20 5.41
CA GLU A 58 21.36 -5.85 5.47
C GLU A 58 21.20 -4.34 5.62
N ARG A 59 20.22 -3.79 4.91
CA ARG A 59 19.81 -2.40 5.06
C ARG A 59 18.62 -2.31 6.02
N ASN A 60 18.32 -1.11 6.51
CA ASN A 60 17.05 -0.90 7.22
C ASN A 60 15.87 -1.11 6.25
N THR A 61 15.01 -2.08 6.57
CA THR A 61 13.89 -2.50 5.71
C THR A 61 12.55 -1.91 6.14
N LEU A 62 12.55 -1.13 7.23
CA LEU A 62 11.44 -0.29 7.66
C LEU A 62 11.43 1.02 6.85
N VAL A 63 10.34 1.27 6.14
CA VAL A 63 10.15 2.44 5.29
C VAL A 63 8.87 3.17 5.65
N ILE A 64 8.92 4.50 5.60
CA ILE A 64 7.71 5.34 5.58
C ILE A 64 7.25 5.42 4.13
N GLN A 65 6.05 4.92 3.85
CA GLN A 65 5.52 4.85 2.49
C GLN A 65 4.75 6.12 2.12
N HIS A 66 3.94 6.63 3.04
CA HIS A 66 3.11 7.80 2.79
C HIS A 66 2.98 8.65 4.05
N LEU A 67 3.00 9.96 3.85
CA LEU A 67 2.58 10.97 4.80
C LEU A 67 1.47 11.76 4.12
N ALA A 68 0.32 11.88 4.78
CA ALA A 68 -0.82 12.62 4.27
C ALA A 68 -1.23 13.64 5.31
N VAL A 69 -1.48 14.86 4.86
CA VAL A 69 -2.16 15.90 5.63
C VAL A 69 -3.12 16.59 4.68
N GLY A 70 -4.30 16.92 5.16
CA GLY A 70 -5.28 17.58 4.32
C GLY A 70 -6.48 18.04 5.11
N VAL A 71 -7.45 18.58 4.40
CA VAL A 71 -8.75 18.96 4.92
C VAL A 71 -9.81 18.30 4.06
N SER A 72 -10.84 17.76 4.70
CA SER A 72 -12.06 17.26 4.07
C SER A 72 -13.24 18.12 4.49
N ARG A 73 -14.35 18.14 3.74
CA ARG A 73 -15.61 18.70 4.24
C ARG A 73 -16.47 17.56 4.76
N GLY A 74 -16.88 17.64 6.02
CA GLY A 74 -17.74 16.64 6.66
C GLY A 74 -19.05 17.24 7.15
N VAL A 75 -20.16 16.65 6.74
CA VAL A 75 -21.52 17.01 7.15
C VAL A 75 -21.91 16.05 8.30
N ALA A 76 -21.99 16.48 9.57
CA ALA A 76 -22.55 15.69 10.71
C ALA A 76 -24.11 15.48 10.61
N GLY A 77 -24.89 15.07 11.65
CA GLY A 77 -26.41 15.07 11.68
C GLY A 77 -27.12 16.13 12.60
N THR A 78 -28.01 17.06 12.15
CA THR A 78 -28.02 18.52 12.55
C THR A 78 -28.16 19.59 11.40
N SER A 79 -29.36 19.99 10.99
CA SER A 79 -29.81 20.49 9.67
C SER A 79 -29.19 21.73 8.96
N ASP A 80 -28.06 22.30 9.39
CA ASP A 80 -27.29 23.26 8.55
C ASP A 80 -25.77 23.06 8.75
N ARG A 81 -25.09 22.72 7.64
CA ARG A 81 -23.83 21.95 7.60
C ARG A 81 -22.95 22.23 6.39
N ALA A 82 -23.14 23.38 5.75
CA ALA A 82 -22.49 23.66 4.48
C ALA A 82 -20.94 23.76 4.51
N THR A 83 -20.22 23.81 5.66
CA THR A 83 -18.87 24.43 5.61
C THR A 83 -17.76 24.01 6.58
N ASP A 84 -17.88 23.01 7.46
CA ASP A 84 -16.75 22.69 8.35
C ASP A 84 -15.65 21.88 7.65
N ALA A 85 -14.48 22.50 7.48
CA ALA A 85 -13.26 21.87 7.02
C ALA A 85 -12.66 21.03 8.16
N LEU A 86 -12.72 19.71 8.02
CA LEU A 86 -12.17 18.74 8.94
C LEU A 86 -10.74 18.38 8.52
N PRO A 87 -9.70 18.77 9.28
CA PRO A 87 -8.36 18.33 8.99
C PRO A 87 -8.25 16.81 9.18
N TYR A 88 -7.41 16.19 8.37
CA TYR A 88 -7.00 14.81 8.54
C TYR A 88 -5.49 14.68 8.40
N VAL A 89 -4.95 13.66 9.07
CA VAL A 89 -3.55 13.24 8.98
C VAL A 89 -3.52 11.75 8.72
N GLY A 90 -2.57 11.31 7.89
CA GLY A 90 -2.33 9.92 7.60
C GLY A 90 -0.85 9.60 7.62
N LEU A 91 -0.53 8.41 8.09
CA LEU A 91 0.82 7.85 8.12
C LEU A 91 0.74 6.41 7.63
N SER A 92 1.65 6.03 6.74
CA SER A 92 1.82 4.65 6.33
C SER A 92 3.29 4.26 6.46
N ALA A 93 3.54 3.16 7.16
CA ALA A 93 4.85 2.57 7.33
C ALA A 93 4.82 1.09 6.97
N ALA A 94 5.93 0.56 6.50
CA ALA A 94 6.04 -0.83 6.14
C ALA A 94 7.42 -1.42 6.42
N GLU A 95 7.41 -2.67 6.84
CA GLU A 95 8.57 -3.54 6.87
C GLU A 95 8.59 -4.37 5.57
N THR A 96 9.65 -4.25 4.78
CA THR A 96 9.75 -4.82 3.42
C THR A 96 10.47 -6.16 3.34
N ASN A 97 11.09 -6.59 4.45
CA ASN A 97 11.75 -7.88 4.59
C ASN A 97 11.48 -8.47 5.98
N LEU A 98 10.20 -8.68 6.29
CA LEU A 98 9.75 -9.12 7.59
C LEU A 98 10.50 -10.38 8.05
N PHE A 99 11.28 -10.23 9.13
CA PHE A 99 12.15 -11.26 9.71
C PHE A 99 13.14 -11.89 8.72
N GLY A 100 13.60 -11.16 7.70
CA GLY A 100 14.54 -11.69 6.70
C GLY A 100 13.93 -12.70 5.74
N THR A 101 12.59 -12.77 5.66
CA THR A 101 11.88 -13.81 4.88
C THR A 101 11.40 -13.36 3.50
N GLY A 102 11.64 -12.11 3.12
CA GLY A 102 11.19 -11.51 1.87
C GLY A 102 9.70 -11.20 1.80
N LYS A 103 9.01 -11.31 2.95
CA LYS A 103 7.60 -10.95 3.12
C LYS A 103 7.51 -9.49 3.57
N SER A 104 6.38 -8.85 3.33
CA SER A 104 6.16 -7.47 3.77
C SER A 104 4.93 -7.32 4.63
N PHE A 105 5.00 -6.38 5.58
CA PHE A 105 3.88 -5.93 6.37
C PHE A 105 3.82 -4.41 6.36
N ALA A 106 2.67 -3.85 6.03
CA ALA A 106 2.41 -2.42 6.03
C ALA A 106 1.27 -2.11 6.99
N LEU A 107 1.40 -1.01 7.72
CA LEU A 107 0.38 -0.44 8.57
C LEU A 107 0.13 1.00 8.12
N SER A 108 -1.11 1.30 7.79
CA SER A 108 -1.58 2.65 7.48
C SER A 108 -2.58 3.09 8.52
N LEU A 109 -2.40 4.30 9.01
CA LEU A 109 -3.26 4.98 9.95
C LEU A 109 -3.75 6.27 9.31
N LEU A 110 -5.03 6.58 9.48
CA LEU A 110 -5.61 7.87 9.13
C LEU A 110 -6.49 8.33 10.28
N ALA A 111 -6.36 9.59 10.66
CA ALA A 111 -7.11 10.20 11.73
C ALA A 111 -7.60 11.58 11.31
N SER A 112 -8.84 11.88 11.71
CA SER A 112 -9.53 13.16 11.61
C SER A 112 -10.45 13.27 12.84
N ASP A 113 -11.02 14.44 13.07
CA ASP A 113 -11.92 14.70 14.20
C ASP A 113 -13.07 13.68 14.30
N ARG A 114 -13.63 13.30 13.14
CA ARG A 114 -14.80 12.39 13.05
C ARG A 114 -14.54 11.08 12.32
N GLN A 115 -13.32 10.88 11.82
CA GLN A 115 -12.99 9.72 11.00
C GLN A 115 -11.66 9.13 11.41
N GLN A 116 -11.63 7.83 11.63
CA GLN A 116 -10.42 7.08 11.94
C GLN A 116 -10.37 5.86 11.04
N ALA A 117 -9.20 5.55 10.52
CA ALA A 117 -8.99 4.36 9.73
C ALA A 117 -7.66 3.70 10.06
N VAL A 118 -7.68 2.38 10.08
CA VAL A 118 -6.50 1.54 10.19
C VAL A 118 -6.55 0.52 9.07
N LEU A 119 -5.45 0.33 8.37
CA LEU A 119 -5.29 -0.69 7.35
C LEU A 119 -3.97 -1.42 7.58
N GLY A 120 -4.06 -2.71 7.92
CA GLY A 120 -2.92 -3.63 7.90
C GLY A 120 -2.90 -4.40 6.59
N ARG A 121 -1.72 -4.54 5.98
CA ARG A 121 -1.52 -5.35 4.78
C ARG A 121 -0.29 -6.23 4.93
N TYR A 122 -0.46 -7.52 4.74
CA TYR A 122 0.61 -8.50 4.68
C TYR A 122 0.73 -9.06 3.25
N THR A 123 1.96 -9.26 2.77
CA THR A 123 2.24 -9.84 1.46
C THR A 123 3.34 -10.91 1.56
N ASP A 124 3.05 -12.09 1.03
CA ASP A 124 4.01 -13.16 0.77
C ASP A 124 4.10 -13.39 -0.75
N PRO A 125 5.18 -12.93 -1.43
CA PRO A 125 5.30 -13.00 -2.87
C PRO A 125 5.45 -14.42 -3.44
N VAL A 126 5.84 -15.39 -2.61
CA VAL A 126 6.04 -16.81 -3.00
C VAL A 126 5.49 -17.72 -1.94
N PHE A 127 4.17 -17.66 -1.80
CA PHE A 127 3.45 -18.42 -0.81
C PHE A 127 3.80 -19.91 -0.94
N LEU A 128 4.35 -20.48 0.14
CA LEU A 128 4.83 -21.87 0.20
C LEU A 128 5.88 -22.23 -0.87
N GLY A 129 6.67 -21.27 -1.35
CA GLY A 129 7.67 -21.50 -2.40
C GLY A 129 7.10 -21.74 -3.79
N SER A 130 5.81 -21.46 -3.99
CA SER A 130 5.12 -21.60 -5.27
C SER A 130 5.22 -20.31 -6.11
N PRO A 131 4.83 -20.32 -7.40
CA PRO A 131 4.71 -19.10 -8.20
C PRO A 131 3.53 -18.21 -7.77
N PHE A 132 2.74 -18.60 -6.77
CA PHE A 132 1.61 -17.83 -6.28
C PHE A 132 2.04 -16.86 -5.18
N SER A 133 1.38 -15.71 -5.14
CA SER A 133 1.51 -14.74 -4.06
C SER A 133 0.27 -14.75 -3.17
N LEU A 134 0.47 -14.58 -1.87
CA LEU A 134 -0.60 -14.39 -0.89
C LEU A 134 -0.58 -12.95 -0.41
N ARG A 135 -1.74 -12.31 -0.42
CA ARG A 135 -1.93 -10.98 0.17
C ARG A 135 -3.10 -11.03 1.14
N LEU A 136 -2.86 -10.59 2.37
CA LEU A 136 -3.88 -10.45 3.39
C LEU A 136 -4.02 -8.96 3.74
N SER A 137 -5.24 -8.48 3.86
CA SER A 137 -5.50 -7.12 4.32
C SER A 137 -6.64 -7.10 5.32
N GLY A 138 -6.45 -6.39 6.41
CA GLY A 138 -7.48 -6.11 7.41
C GLY A 138 -7.61 -4.60 7.54
N PHE A 139 -8.83 -4.10 7.52
CA PHE A 139 -9.09 -2.68 7.70
C PHE A 139 -10.15 -2.47 8.78
N PHE A 140 -10.08 -1.31 9.41
CA PHE A 140 -11.07 -0.78 10.31
C PHE A 140 -11.31 0.67 9.92
N HIS A 141 -12.57 1.03 9.71
CA HIS A 141 -12.98 2.39 9.45
C HIS A 141 -14.07 2.75 10.46
N ASN A 142 -13.81 3.80 11.24
CA ASN A 142 -14.81 4.45 12.06
C ASN A 142 -15.06 5.83 11.48
N GLY A 143 -16.11 5.94 10.68
CA GLY A 143 -16.52 7.19 10.05
C GLY A 143 -17.97 7.08 9.60
N LEU A 144 -18.63 8.22 9.48
CA LEU A 144 -19.97 8.27 8.91
C LEU A 144 -19.86 8.11 7.39
N GLU A 145 -20.36 6.99 6.86
CA GLU A 145 -20.57 6.81 5.43
C GLU A 145 -21.89 7.50 5.04
N PHE A 146 -21.81 8.59 4.28
CA PHE A 146 -23.00 9.21 3.68
C PHE A 146 -23.22 8.60 2.29
N PHE A 147 -24.06 7.58 2.23
CA PHE A 147 -24.78 7.26 0.99
C PHE A 147 -25.92 8.27 0.90
N GLY A 148 -25.97 9.03 -0.19
CA GLY A 148 -26.82 10.22 -0.32
C GLY A 148 -28.30 9.97 -0.04
N ASN A 149 -29.01 11.06 0.33
CA ASN A 149 -30.43 11.39 0.16
C ASN A 149 -30.73 12.56 1.13
N GLU A 150 -31.51 13.62 0.88
CA GLU A 150 -32.41 14.10 -0.19
C GLU A 150 -32.00 15.56 -0.54
N PRO A 151 -32.42 16.15 -1.67
CA PRO A 151 -32.13 17.54 -1.97
C PRO A 151 -32.71 18.47 -0.88
N LEU A 152 -31.82 19.15 -0.13
CA LEU A 152 -32.13 20.18 0.87
C LEU A 152 -32.75 21.46 0.28
N VAL A 153 -33.18 21.44 -0.97
CA VAL A 153 -33.83 22.58 -1.62
C VAL A 153 -35.32 22.28 -1.73
N SER A 154 -36.07 22.56 -0.67
CA SER A 154 -37.50 22.80 -0.83
C SER A 154 -37.63 24.13 -1.56
N ILE A 155 -37.96 24.09 -2.84
CA ILE A 155 -38.31 25.30 -3.59
C ILE A 155 -39.60 25.82 -2.93
N SER A 156 -39.52 26.88 -2.14
CA SER A 156 -40.72 27.58 -1.68
C SER A 156 -41.30 28.30 -2.88
N CYS A 157 -42.33 27.72 -3.51
CA CYS A 157 -43.01 28.37 -4.60
C CYS A 157 -43.65 29.67 -4.04
N PRO A 158 -43.39 30.84 -4.65
CA PRO A 158 -44.04 32.07 -4.21
C PRO A 158 -45.56 31.92 -4.38
N PRO A 159 -46.39 32.52 -3.50
CA PRO A 159 -47.83 32.48 -3.67
C PRO A 159 -48.18 33.04 -5.06
N PRO A 160 -49.25 32.53 -5.70
CA PRO A 160 -49.67 33.03 -7.01
C PRO A 160 -49.84 34.56 -6.93
N GLY A 161 -49.21 35.26 -7.88
CA GLY A 161 -49.37 36.70 -7.99
C GLY A 161 -50.83 37.08 -8.28
N PRO A 162 -51.22 38.35 -8.08
CA PRO A 162 -52.59 38.81 -8.32
C PRO A 162 -53.07 38.64 -9.77
N ASP A 163 -52.15 38.37 -10.71
CA ASP A 163 -52.41 38.18 -12.13
C ASP A 163 -52.31 36.70 -12.56
N ALA A 164 -52.34 35.75 -11.62
CA ALA A 164 -52.23 34.32 -11.92
C ALA A 164 -53.47 33.81 -12.68
N ASP A 165 -53.24 33.25 -13.86
CA ASP A 165 -54.28 32.74 -14.75
C ASP A 165 -54.89 31.44 -14.17
N PRO A 166 -56.19 31.37 -13.89
CA PRO A 166 -56.81 30.24 -13.19
C PRO A 166 -56.85 28.93 -13.99
N GLU A 167 -56.57 28.98 -15.30
CA GLU A 167 -56.46 27.79 -16.16
C GLU A 167 -55.02 27.30 -16.32
N MET A 168 -54.02 28.02 -15.79
CA MET A 168 -52.62 27.59 -15.87
C MET A 168 -52.38 26.46 -14.87
N PRO A 169 -51.87 25.28 -15.32
CA PRO A 169 -51.60 24.17 -14.43
C PRO A 169 -50.56 24.58 -13.38
N ASP A 170 -50.83 24.23 -12.11
CA ASP A 170 -49.97 24.56 -10.97
C ASP A 170 -48.54 24.05 -11.25
N PRO A 171 -47.52 24.93 -11.30
CA PRO A 171 -46.15 24.51 -11.52
C PRO A 171 -45.60 23.66 -10.36
N CYS A 172 -46.30 23.60 -9.22
CA CYS A 172 -45.91 22.86 -8.02
C CYS A 172 -47.11 22.04 -7.46
N PRO A 173 -47.47 20.87 -8.04
CA PRO A 173 -48.48 19.99 -7.44
C PRO A 173 -48.02 19.44 -6.08
N PRO A 174 -48.94 19.09 -5.16
CA PRO A 174 -48.62 18.65 -3.80
C PRO A 174 -47.83 17.34 -3.72
#